data_AF-A0A059LMM8-F1
#
_entry.id   AF-A0A059LMM8-F1
#
_cell.length_a   1.000
_cell.length_b   1.000
_cell.length_c   1.000
_cell.angle_alpha   90.00
_cell.angle_beta   90.00
_cell.angle_gamma   90.00
#
_symmetry.space_group_name_H-M   'P 1'
#
loop_
_entity.id
_entity.type
_entity.pdbx_description
1 polymer ?
#
loop_
_entity_poly.entity_id
_entity_poly.type
_entity_poly.pdbx_seq_one_letter_code
_entity_poly.pdbx_strand_id
1 'polypeptide(L)'
;NATGLVGATASVEAARAEEGVAVLVREMQALAKPVPAEELARAKAATRSAVLMNLESRAVVAEDMGRQVLTYGERLPLAAFFKALDDLTPEALAKDVTALLKRPPTLAAVGQVGGVPRYDVVARQFQ
;
A
#
# COMPACT_ATOMS: atom_id res chain seq x y z
N ASN A 1 6.02 -14.69 6.78
CA ASN A 1 4.67 -14.67 6.15
C ASN A 1 4.79 -14.89 4.65
N ALA A 2 3.91 -15.72 4.07
CA ALA A 2 3.95 -16.07 2.64
C ALA A 2 2.92 -15.31 1.77
N THR A 3 2.11 -14.43 2.37
CA THR A 3 1.05 -13.66 1.69
C THR A 3 0.88 -12.28 2.33
N GLY A 4 0.23 -11.37 1.60
CA GLY A 4 -0.07 -10.00 2.03
C GLY A 4 -1.19 -9.38 1.19
N LEU A 5 -1.80 -8.30 1.70
CA LEU A 5 -2.86 -7.54 1.04
C LEU A 5 -2.43 -6.06 0.97
N VAL A 6 -2.56 -5.45 -0.20
CA VAL A 6 -2.41 -4.01 -0.42
C VAL A 6 -3.66 -3.53 -1.13
N GLY A 7 -4.20 -2.39 -0.71
CA GLY A 7 -5.39 -1.81 -1.31
C GLY A 7 -5.59 -0.37 -0.84
N ALA A 8 -6.58 0.28 -1.43
CA ALA A 8 -7.02 1.61 -1.04
C ALA A 8 -8.46 1.54 -0.55
N THR A 9 -8.81 2.43 0.37
CA THR A 9 -10.18 2.58 0.87
C THR A 9 -10.63 4.02 0.63
N ALA A 10 -11.90 4.19 0.29
CA ALA A 10 -12.50 5.50 0.11
C ALA A 10 -13.89 5.53 0.75
N SER A 11 -14.23 6.68 1.32
CA SER A 11 -15.60 7.00 1.76
C SER A 11 -16.09 8.15 0.91
N VAL A 12 -17.19 7.94 0.20
CA VAL A 12 -17.75 8.88 -0.77
C VAL A 12 -19.26 8.96 -0.60
N GLU A 13 -19.85 10.05 -1.09
CA GLU A 13 -21.30 10.16 -1.19
C GLU A 13 -21.85 9.10 -2.15
N ALA A 14 -23.03 8.54 -1.84
CA ALA A 14 -23.62 7.46 -2.63
C ALA A 14 -23.79 7.80 -4.11
N ALA A 15 -24.11 9.05 -4.43
CA ALA A 15 -24.26 9.55 -5.80
C ALA A 15 -22.92 9.62 -6.58
N ARG A 16 -21.78 9.55 -5.88
CA ARG A 16 -20.42 9.65 -6.43
C ARG A 16 -19.67 8.32 -6.34
N ALA A 17 -20.34 7.23 -5.97
CA ALA A 17 -19.72 5.92 -5.75
C ALA A 17 -19.00 5.39 -7.00
N GLU A 18 -19.62 5.51 -8.18
CA GLU A 18 -19.01 5.10 -9.45
C GLU A 18 -17.75 5.90 -9.76
N GLU A 19 -17.80 7.23 -9.63
CA GLU A 19 -16.65 8.12 -9.82
C GLU A 19 -15.54 7.81 -8.81
N GLY A 20 -15.89 7.57 -7.54
CA GLY A 20 -14.94 7.21 -6.50
C GLY A 20 -14.20 5.91 -6.83
N VAL A 21 -14.91 4.88 -7.29
CA VAL A 21 -14.29 3.62 -7.74
C VAL A 21 -13.40 3.86 -8.97
N ALA A 22 -13.86 4.65 -9.94
CA ALA A 22 -13.07 4.99 -11.12
C ALA A 22 -11.76 5.71 -10.77
N VAL A 23 -11.79 6.64 -9.81
CA VAL A 23 -10.59 7.32 -9.29
C VAL A 23 -9.65 6.33 -8.63
N LEU A 24 -10.15 5.45 -7.74
CA LEU A 24 -9.30 4.45 -7.09
C LEU A 24 -8.60 3.54 -8.10
N VAL A 25 -9.31 3.06 -9.12
CA VAL A 25 -8.73 2.21 -10.17
C VAL A 25 -7.66 2.98 -10.95
N ARG A 26 -7.96 4.21 -11.37
CA ARG A 26 -7.04 5.06 -12.13
C ARG A 26 -5.75 5.32 -11.34
N GLU A 27 -5.85 5.71 -10.07
CA GLU A 27 -4.67 6.01 -9.25
C GLU A 27 -3.85 4.75 -8.95
N MET A 28 -4.50 3.59 -8.72
CA MET A 28 -3.79 2.32 -8.57
C MET A 28 -3.02 1.97 -9.85
N GLN A 29 -3.63 2.11 -11.03
CA GLN A 29 -2.95 1.90 -12.31
C GLN A 29 -1.82 2.92 -12.56
N ALA A 30 -1.96 4.16 -12.10
CA ALA A 30 -0.93 5.18 -12.24
C ALA A 30 0.36 4.80 -11.49
N LEU A 31 0.23 4.14 -10.33
CA LEU A 31 1.36 3.62 -9.55
C LEU A 31 2.10 2.45 -10.24
N ALA A 32 1.51 1.82 -11.26
CA ALA A 32 2.20 0.82 -12.08
C ALA A 32 3.21 1.44 -13.06
N LYS A 33 3.32 2.77 -13.10
CA LYS A 33 4.31 3.52 -13.87
C LYS A 33 5.30 4.19 -12.92
N PRO A 34 6.54 4.46 -13.36
CA PRO A 34 7.52 5.17 -12.54
C PRO A 34 6.98 6.51 -12.06
N VAL A 35 6.94 6.69 -10.73
CA VAL A 35 6.54 7.94 -10.09
C VAL A 35 7.68 8.98 -10.16
N PRO A 36 7.39 10.28 -10.07
CA PRO A 36 8.43 11.31 -9.97
C PRO A 36 9.38 11.03 -8.80
N ALA A 37 10.69 11.18 -9.03
CA ALA A 37 11.71 10.91 -8.02
C ALA A 37 11.51 11.73 -6.73
N GLU A 38 10.98 12.95 -6.86
CA GLU A 38 10.63 13.82 -5.74
C GLU A 38 9.47 13.29 -4.88
N GLU A 39 8.45 12.68 -5.49
CA GLU A 39 7.34 12.04 -4.75
C GLU A 39 7.84 10.82 -4.00
N LEU A 40 8.68 10.00 -4.64
CA LEU A 40 9.29 8.86 -3.99
C LEU A 40 10.19 9.30 -2.83
N ALA A 41 11.01 10.34 -3.01
CA ALA A 41 11.85 10.88 -1.94
C ALA A 41 11.01 11.37 -0.75
N ARG A 42 9.89 12.07 -1.02
CA ARG A 42 8.95 12.49 0.03
C ARG A 42 8.32 11.31 0.75
N ALA A 43 7.85 10.30 0.02
CA ALA A 43 7.27 9.09 0.60
C ALA A 43 8.29 8.32 1.47
N LYS A 44 9.55 8.21 1.03
CA LYS A 44 10.64 7.63 1.82
C LYS A 44 10.88 8.42 3.11
N ALA A 45 10.97 9.75 3.04
CA ALA A 45 11.15 10.59 4.21
C ALA A 45 9.98 10.45 5.21
N ALA A 46 8.74 10.47 4.72
CA ALA A 46 7.55 10.27 5.56
C ALA A 46 7.55 8.90 6.25
N THR A 47 7.93 7.85 5.52
CA THR A 47 8.04 6.48 6.06
C THR A 47 9.09 6.39 7.17
N ARG A 48 10.26 7.02 6.98
CA ARG A 48 11.30 7.09 8.03
C ARG A 48 10.81 7.78 9.28
N SER A 49 10.20 8.95 9.13
CA SER A 49 9.66 9.70 10.27
C SER A 49 8.62 8.88 11.03
N ALA A 50 7.68 8.24 10.33
CA ALA A 50 6.67 7.40 10.95
C ALA A 50 7.28 6.24 11.75
N VAL A 51 8.31 5.56 11.21
CA VAL A 51 9.02 4.49 11.92
C VAL A 51 9.75 5.02 13.15
N LEU A 52 10.51 6.11 13.02
CA LEU A 52 11.28 6.69 14.14
C LEU A 52 10.38 7.16 15.27
N MET A 53 9.30 7.87 14.95
CA MET A 53 8.33 8.37 15.94
C MET A 53 7.65 7.23 16.70
N ASN A 54 7.29 6.14 16.01
CA ASN A 54 6.69 4.98 16.66
C ASN A 54 7.66 4.32 17.67
N LEU A 55 8.97 4.34 17.38
CA LEU A 55 10.00 3.76 18.25
C LEU A 55 10.32 4.61 19.49
N GLU A 56 9.70 5.77 19.67
CA GLU A 56 9.78 6.56 20.92
C GLU A 56 8.95 5.91 22.05
N SER A 57 7.94 5.13 21.69
CA SER A 57 7.08 4.43 22.66
C SER A 57 7.69 3.08 23.06
N ARG A 58 8.00 2.91 24.35
CA ARG A 58 8.53 1.64 24.90
C ARG A 58 7.59 0.44 24.66
N ALA A 59 6.28 0.67 24.65
CA ALA A 59 5.30 -0.37 24.36
C ALA A 59 5.41 -0.85 22.90
N VAL A 60 5.54 0.10 21.96
CA VAL A 60 5.74 -0.21 20.53
C VAL A 60 7.08 -0.91 20.31
N VAL A 61 8.14 -0.49 21.01
CA VAL A 61 9.44 -1.18 20.93
C VAL A 61 9.35 -2.62 21.41
N ALA A 62 8.64 -2.90 22.51
CA ALA A 62 8.45 -4.25 23.01
C ALA A 62 7.66 -5.13 22.03
N GLU A 63 6.59 -4.58 21.43
CA GLU A 63 5.82 -5.25 20.38
C GLU A 63 6.67 -5.53 19.14
N ASP A 64 7.43 -4.55 18.66
CA ASP A 64 8.34 -4.67 17.52
C ASP A 64 9.34 -5.82 17.72
N MET A 65 9.99 -5.88 18.90
CA MET A 65 10.89 -6.97 19.25
C MET A 65 10.21 -8.33 19.16
N GLY A 66 9.05 -8.49 19.79
CA GLY A 66 8.31 -9.75 19.78
C GLY A 66 7.88 -10.15 18.37
N ARG A 67 7.30 -9.22 17.62
CA ARG A 67 6.79 -9.47 16.27
C ARG A 67 7.90 -9.81 15.29
N GLN A 68 9.04 -9.13 15.36
CA GLN A 68 10.20 -9.44 14.52
C GLN A 68 10.75 -10.83 14.81
N VAL A 69 10.95 -11.18 16.09
CA VAL A 69 11.40 -12.53 16.46
C VAL A 69 10.43 -13.61 16.00
N LEU A 70 9.12 -13.39 16.14
CA LEU A 70 8.10 -14.33 15.67
C LEU A 70 8.02 -14.42 14.13
N THR A 71 8.35 -13.36 13.41
CA THR A 71 8.23 -13.31 11.95
C THR A 71 9.51 -13.75 11.23
N TYR A 72 10.67 -13.34 11.74
CA TYR A 72 11.98 -13.49 11.11
C TYR A 72 12.94 -14.39 11.90
N GLY A 73 12.60 -14.75 13.14
CA GLY A 73 13.48 -15.50 14.05
C GLY A 73 14.50 -14.61 14.79
N GLU A 74 14.63 -13.35 14.40
CA GLU A 74 15.55 -12.38 15.00
C GLU A 74 14.96 -10.96 14.99
N ARG A 75 15.59 -10.07 15.76
CA ARG A 75 15.31 -8.64 15.69
C ARG A 75 16.30 -7.98 14.74
N LEU A 76 15.82 -7.59 13.57
CA LEU A 76 16.62 -6.87 12.59
C LEU A 76 16.91 -5.44 13.06
N PRO A 77 18.13 -4.93 12.83
CA PRO A 77 18.47 -3.57 13.17
C PRO A 77 17.71 -2.58 12.28
N LEU A 78 17.35 -1.42 12.83
CA LEU A 78 16.65 -0.35 12.11
C LEU A 78 17.35 0.04 10.78
N ALA A 79 18.68 0.01 10.79
CA ALA A 79 19.50 0.30 9.61
C ALA A 79 19.18 -0.61 8.41
N ALA A 80 18.81 -1.88 8.64
CA ALA A 80 18.45 -2.80 7.56
C ALA A 80 17.19 -2.34 6.82
N PHE A 81 16.17 -1.89 7.57
CA PHE A 81 14.93 -1.37 6.99
C PHE A 81 15.16 -0.07 6.24
N PHE A 82 15.98 0.84 6.77
CA PHE A 82 16.30 2.10 6.09
C PHE A 82 17.15 1.91 4.84
N LYS A 83 18.05 0.92 4.84
CA LYS A 83 18.77 0.55 3.63
C LYS A 83 17.82 0.04 2.55
N ALA A 84 16.89 -0.86 2.90
CA ALA A 84 15.90 -1.36 1.95
C ALA A 84 15.02 -0.23 1.37
N LEU A 85 14.70 0.77 2.19
CA LEU A 85 13.97 1.96 1.74
C LEU A 85 14.81 2.85 0.81
N ASP A 86 16.11 3.01 1.08
CA ASP A 86 17.03 3.75 0.21
C ASP A 86 17.19 3.10 -1.16
N ASP A 87 17.33 1.77 -1.18
CA ASP A 87 17.53 0.99 -2.40
C ASP A 87 16.31 1.01 -3.34
N LEU A 88 15.13 1.42 -2.85
CA LEU A 88 13.90 1.47 -3.66
C LEU A 88 13.97 2.53 -4.77
N THR A 89 13.81 2.14 -6.03
CA THR A 89 13.75 3.08 -7.17
C THR A 89 12.32 3.22 -7.71
N PRO A 90 12.00 4.28 -8.47
CA PRO A 90 10.69 4.42 -9.12
C PRO A 90 10.36 3.24 -10.04
N GLU A 91 11.35 2.68 -10.72
CA GLU A 91 11.19 1.54 -11.64
C GLU A 91 10.94 0.24 -10.87
N ALA A 92 11.67 0.02 -9.76
CA ALA A 92 11.45 -1.13 -8.89
C ALA A 92 10.03 -1.10 -8.29
N LEU A 93 9.61 0.07 -7.79
CA LEU A 93 8.25 0.27 -7.27
C LEU A 93 7.19 -0.01 -8.34
N ALA A 94 7.33 0.58 -9.54
CA ALA A 94 6.40 0.37 -10.64
C ALA A 94 6.31 -1.10 -11.06
N LYS A 95 7.44 -1.81 -11.06
CA LYS A 95 7.50 -3.25 -11.33
C LYS A 95 6.73 -4.06 -10.29
N ASP A 96 6.92 -3.77 -9.01
CA ASP A 96 6.25 -4.48 -7.92
C ASP A 96 4.74 -4.20 -7.91
N VAL A 97 4.33 -2.96 -8.15
CA VAL A 97 2.91 -2.59 -8.30
C VAL A 97 2.30 -3.27 -9.53
N THR A 98 3.00 -3.29 -10.66
CA THR A 98 2.55 -4.02 -11.86
C THR A 98 2.32 -5.50 -11.56
N ALA A 99 3.24 -6.14 -10.81
CA ALA A 99 3.08 -7.53 -10.41
C ALA A 99 1.89 -7.75 -9.46
N LEU A 100 1.64 -6.80 -8.55
CA LEU A 100 0.49 -6.81 -7.64
C LEU A 100 -0.83 -6.72 -8.42
N LEU A 101 -0.92 -5.78 -9.36
CA LEU A 101 -2.16 -5.47 -10.10
C LEU A 101 -2.55 -6.52 -11.14
N LYS A 102 -1.64 -7.41 -11.56
CA LYS A 102 -1.96 -8.53 -12.47
C LYS A 102 -2.96 -9.53 -11.89
N ARG A 103 -3.21 -9.49 -10.59
CA ARG A 103 -4.15 -10.40 -9.91
C ARG A 103 -5.53 -9.74 -9.82
N PRO A 104 -6.62 -10.52 -9.84
CA PRO A 104 -7.96 -9.97 -9.65
C PRO A 104 -8.04 -9.17 -8.33
N PRO A 105 -8.61 -7.96 -8.34
CA PRO A 105 -8.73 -7.15 -7.13
C PRO A 105 -9.71 -7.78 -6.15
N THR A 106 -9.61 -7.42 -4.87
CA THR A 106 -10.67 -7.68 -3.89
C THR A 106 -11.49 -6.40 -3.71
N LEU A 107 -12.80 -6.48 -3.93
CA LEU A 107 -13.72 -5.35 -3.78
C LEU A 107 -14.68 -5.60 -2.61
N ALA A 108 -14.70 -4.68 -1.66
CA ALA A 108 -15.66 -4.66 -0.55
C ALA A 108 -16.31 -3.28 -0.48
N ALA A 109 -17.63 -3.24 -0.33
CA ALA A 109 -18.41 -2.00 -0.21
C ALA A 109 -19.52 -2.18 0.83
N VAL A 110 -19.80 -1.13 1.61
CA VAL A 110 -20.80 -1.12 2.68
C VAL A 110 -21.60 0.18 2.61
N GLY A 111 -22.93 0.10 2.84
CA GLY A 111 -23.84 1.25 2.83
C GLY A 111 -24.77 1.27 1.62
N GLN A 112 -24.98 2.46 1.03
CA GLN A 112 -25.78 2.63 -0.19
C GLN A 112 -24.94 2.27 -1.43
N VAL A 113 -24.88 0.96 -1.73
CA VAL A 113 -23.98 0.40 -2.76
C VAL A 113 -24.57 0.38 -4.17
N GLY A 114 -25.78 0.92 -4.38
CA GLY A 114 -26.43 0.91 -5.69
C GLY A 114 -25.64 1.63 -6.80
N GLY A 115 -24.80 2.60 -6.44
CA GLY A 115 -23.89 3.30 -7.36
C GLY A 115 -22.49 2.68 -7.48
N VAL A 116 -22.20 1.57 -6.79
CA VAL A 116 -20.90 0.89 -6.91
C VAL A 116 -20.91 0.01 -8.16
N PRO A 117 -19.94 0.15 -9.08
CA PRO A 117 -19.86 -0.69 -10.27
C PRO A 117 -19.78 -2.18 -9.89
N ARG A 118 -20.35 -3.03 -10.73
CA ARG A 118 -20.26 -4.48 -10.53
C ARG A 118 -18.80 -4.93 -10.51
N TYR A 119 -18.51 -5.94 -9.69
CA TYR A 119 -17.16 -6.49 -9.56
C TYR A 119 -16.51 -6.85 -10.90
N ASP A 120 -17.25 -7.45 -11.83
CA ASP A 120 -16.73 -7.85 -13.14
C ASP A 120 -16.29 -6.66 -13.99
N VAL A 121 -16.93 -5.50 -13.84
CA VAL A 121 -16.56 -4.25 -14.52
C VAL A 121 -15.27 -3.67 -13.92
N VAL A 122 -15.10 -3.75 -12.61
CA VAL A 122 -13.89 -3.28 -11.92
C VAL A 122 -12.71 -4.21 -12.19
N ALA A 123 -12.90 -5.52 -12.08
CA ALA A 123 -11.84 -6.51 -12.25
C ALA A 123 -11.22 -6.50 -13.65
N ARG A 124 -12.03 -6.25 -14.70
CA ARG A 124 -11.54 -6.11 -16.08
C ARG A 124 -10.58 -4.94 -16.30
N GLN A 125 -10.56 -3.95 -15.42
CA GLN A 125 -9.65 -2.81 -15.52
C GLN A 125 -8.22 -3.16 -15.05
N PHE A 126 -8.03 -4.30 -14.39
CA PHE A 126 -6.71 -4.75 -13.91
C PHE A 126 -6.13 -5.91 -14.74
N GLN A 127 -6.82 -6.34 -15.81
CA GLN A 127 -6.37 -7.37 -16.75
C GLN A 127 -5.55 -6.77 -17.90
#